data_AF-A0A523HN69-F1
#
_entry.id   AF-A0A523HN69-F1
#
_cell.length_a   1.000
_cell.length_b   1.000
_cell.length_c   1.000
_cell.angle_alpha   90.00
_cell.angle_beta   90.00
_cell.angle_gamma   90.00
#
_symmetry.space_group_name_H-M   'P 1'
#
loop_
_entity.id
_entity.type
_entity.pdbx_description
1 polymer ?
#
loop_
_entity_poly.entity_id
_entity_poly.type
_entity_poly.pdbx_seq_one_letter_code
_entity_poly.pdbx_strand_id
1 'polypeptide(L)'
;MSRLEKLRTRYLRDPIPTRLGGLAANLARVASFSKHDGHQNAVSATISESKWFIEWTATDLDIEQIAELVRLQSQLARWELQSRNSWNDAKWRQELLRRAQQWSEQLIKMSGLATS
;
A
#
# COMPACT_ATOMS: atom_id res chain seq x y z
N MET A 1 -7.11 -22.78 -10.55
CA MET A 1 -6.60 -21.45 -10.18
C MET A 1 -7.02 -21.07 -8.77
N SER A 2 -6.06 -20.72 -7.92
CA SER A 2 -6.25 -20.18 -6.58
C SER A 2 -6.89 -18.78 -6.61
N ARG A 3 -7.38 -18.30 -5.46
CA ARG A 3 -7.92 -16.94 -5.33
C ARG A 3 -6.87 -15.87 -5.66
N LEU A 4 -5.62 -16.10 -5.24
CA LEU A 4 -4.52 -15.17 -5.47
C LEU A 4 -4.16 -15.09 -6.96
N GLU A 5 -4.16 -16.23 -7.67
CA GLU A 5 -3.94 -16.27 -9.12
C GLU A 5 -5.02 -15.49 -9.88
N LYS A 6 -6.30 -15.69 -9.54
CA LYS A 6 -7.41 -14.94 -10.15
C LYS A 6 -7.28 -13.43 -9.91
N LEU A 7 -6.89 -13.03 -8.70
CA LEU A 7 -6.65 -11.64 -8.36
C LEU A 7 -5.50 -11.04 -9.17
N ARG A 8 -4.37 -11.75 -9.25
CA ARG A 8 -3.20 -11.35 -10.05
C ARG A 8 -3.56 -11.17 -11.52
N THR A 9 -4.25 -12.15 -12.12
CA THR A 9 -4.66 -12.08 -13.53
C THR A 9 -5.58 -10.90 -13.81
N ARG A 10 -6.52 -10.57 -12.91
CA ARG A 10 -7.35 -9.38 -13.05
C ARG A 10 -6.50 -8.11 -12.93
N TYR A 11 -5.70 -8.01 -11.86
CA TYR A 11 -4.91 -6.81 -11.54
C TYR A 11 -3.93 -6.44 -12.65
N LEU A 12 -3.25 -7.43 -13.24
CA LEU A 12 -2.31 -7.22 -14.33
C LEU A 12 -2.96 -6.81 -15.67
N ARG A 13 -4.29 -6.78 -15.78
CA ARG A 13 -4.97 -6.21 -16.96
C ARG A 13 -5.02 -4.69 -16.92
N ASP A 14 -4.93 -4.10 -15.74
CA ASP A 14 -4.96 -2.65 -15.58
C ASP A 14 -3.61 -2.06 -16.04
N PRO A 15 -3.58 -0.85 -16.65
CA PRO A 15 -2.34 -0.19 -17.02
C PRO A 15 -1.59 0.30 -15.76
N ILE A 16 -0.28 0.54 -15.89
CA ILE A 16 0.60 0.95 -14.78
C ILE A 16 0.03 2.13 -13.96
N PRO A 17 -0.45 3.24 -14.57
CA PRO A 17 -1.08 4.33 -13.82
C PRO A 17 -2.22 3.87 -12.89
N THR A 18 -3.09 2.99 -13.39
CA THR A 18 -4.22 2.45 -12.61
C THR A 18 -3.74 1.55 -11.48
N ARG A 19 -2.72 0.71 -11.71
CA ARG A 19 -2.12 -0.14 -10.66
C ARG A 19 -1.50 0.70 -9.53
N LEU A 20 -0.75 1.73 -9.89
CA LEU A 20 -0.15 2.67 -8.92
C LEU A 20 -1.22 3.48 -8.18
N GLY A 21 -2.27 3.92 -8.86
CA GLY A 21 -3.43 4.53 -8.22
C GLY A 21 -4.16 3.59 -7.27
N GLY A 22 -4.26 2.30 -7.61
CA GLY A 22 -4.81 1.26 -6.73
C GLY A 22 -3.96 1.05 -5.46
N LEU A 23 -2.64 1.04 -5.59
CA LEU A 23 -1.72 1.05 -4.45
C LEU A 23 -1.93 2.30 -3.59
N ALA A 24 -2.01 3.49 -4.20
CA ALA A 24 -2.27 4.73 -3.47
C ALA A 24 -3.59 4.65 -2.68
N ALA A 25 -4.67 4.17 -3.30
CA ALA A 25 -5.96 3.98 -2.65
C ALA A 25 -5.86 3.00 -1.45
N ASN A 26 -5.06 1.94 -1.56
CA ASN A 26 -4.77 1.04 -0.45
C ASN A 26 -4.08 1.76 0.72
N LEU A 27 -3.08 2.60 0.44
CA LEU A 27 -2.40 3.38 1.48
C LEU A 27 -3.33 4.44 2.11
N ALA A 28 -4.20 5.07 1.33
CA ALA A 28 -5.24 5.94 1.86
C ALA A 28 -6.23 5.19 2.78
N ARG A 29 -6.58 3.93 2.45
CA ARG A 29 -7.37 3.06 3.33
C ARG A 29 -6.64 2.73 4.63
N VAL A 30 -5.35 2.37 4.57
CA VAL A 30 -4.52 2.16 5.78
C VAL A 30 -4.55 3.40 6.67
N ALA A 31 -4.39 4.59 6.09
CA ALA A 31 -4.47 5.83 6.84
C ALA A 31 -5.83 6.07 7.48
N SER A 32 -6.91 5.88 6.73
CA SER A 32 -8.28 6.04 7.22
C SER A 32 -8.59 5.08 8.37
N PHE A 33 -8.26 3.79 8.20
CA PHE A 33 -8.51 2.76 9.23
C PHE A 33 -7.67 2.97 10.49
N SER A 34 -6.48 3.57 10.39
CA SER A 34 -5.63 3.88 11.54
C SER A 34 -6.23 4.94 12.49
N LYS A 35 -7.31 5.64 12.08
CA LYS A 35 -8.03 6.58 12.95
C LYS A 35 -8.79 5.90 14.10
N HIS A 36 -9.13 4.62 13.95
CA HIS A 36 -9.90 3.86 14.92
C HIS A 36 -9.16 2.58 15.32
N ASP A 37 -9.14 2.26 16.61
CA ASP A 37 -8.51 1.05 17.15
C ASP A 37 -9.26 -0.25 16.78
N GLY A 38 -10.51 -0.18 16.34
CA GLY A 38 -11.26 -1.36 15.88
C GLY A 38 -10.81 -1.96 14.53
N HIS A 39 -9.78 -1.42 13.86
CA HIS A 39 -9.47 -1.75 12.47
C HIS A 39 -8.10 -2.41 12.22
N GLN A 40 -7.47 -2.99 13.25
CA GLN A 40 -6.15 -3.64 13.10
C GLN A 40 -6.13 -4.68 11.98
N ASN A 41 -7.14 -5.55 11.94
CA ASN A 41 -7.25 -6.62 10.94
C ASN A 41 -7.43 -6.07 9.52
N ALA A 42 -8.20 -4.98 9.37
CA ALA A 42 -8.40 -4.32 8.08
C ALA A 42 -7.10 -3.68 7.56
N VAL A 43 -6.35 -3.02 8.46
CA VAL A 43 -5.01 -2.49 8.14
C VAL A 43 -4.07 -3.62 7.74
N SER A 44 -3.98 -4.70 8.53
CA SER A 44 -3.09 -5.82 8.22
C SER A 44 -3.43 -6.49 6.88
N ALA A 45 -4.72 -6.73 6.60
CA ALA A 45 -5.16 -7.28 5.32
C ALA A 45 -4.81 -6.36 4.14
N THR A 46 -5.03 -5.05 4.29
CA THR A 46 -4.72 -4.06 3.24
C THR A 46 -3.21 -3.95 2.99
N ILE A 47 -2.39 -4.00 4.04
CA ILE A 47 -0.92 -4.03 3.93
C ILE A 47 -0.46 -5.31 3.22
N SER A 48 -1.00 -6.46 3.60
CA SER A 48 -0.69 -7.75 2.98
C SER A 48 -1.05 -7.77 1.48
N GLU A 49 -2.21 -7.26 1.09
CA GLU A 49 -2.59 -7.12 -0.32
C GLU A 49 -1.65 -6.16 -1.07
N SER A 50 -1.28 -5.04 -0.45
CA SER A 50 -0.42 -4.03 -1.07
C SER A 50 0.98 -4.55 -1.39
N LYS A 51 1.54 -5.46 -0.57
CA LYS A 51 2.81 -6.14 -0.87
C LYS A 51 2.71 -6.97 -2.16
N TRP A 52 1.65 -7.75 -2.33
CA TRP A 52 1.42 -8.49 -3.58
C TRP A 52 1.30 -7.57 -4.79
N PHE A 53 0.56 -6.48 -4.65
CA PHE A 53 0.38 -5.50 -5.71
C PHE A 53 1.69 -4.80 -6.08
N ILE A 54 2.57 -4.53 -5.11
CA ILE A 54 3.92 -4.02 -5.37
C ILE A 54 4.72 -5.01 -6.21
N GLU A 55 4.81 -6.27 -5.79
CA GLU A 55 5.56 -7.30 -6.52
C GLU A 55 5.07 -7.44 -7.97
N TRP A 56 3.77 -7.35 -8.18
CA TRP A 56 3.18 -7.48 -9.52
C TRP A 56 3.32 -6.21 -10.37
N THR A 57 3.31 -5.02 -9.76
CA THR A 57 3.53 -3.76 -10.51
C THR A 57 5.00 -3.60 -10.86
N ALA A 58 5.92 -3.97 -9.97
CA ALA A 58 7.36 -3.75 -10.13
C ALA A 58 7.97 -4.41 -11.38
N THR A 59 7.35 -5.45 -11.94
CA THR A 59 7.86 -6.12 -13.14
C THR A 59 7.84 -5.25 -14.39
N ASP A 60 7.00 -4.22 -14.41
CA ASP A 60 6.73 -3.41 -15.60
C ASP A 60 7.20 -1.95 -15.45
N LEU A 61 7.95 -1.63 -14.38
CA LEU A 61 8.41 -0.28 -14.05
C LEU A 61 9.90 -0.07 -14.41
N ASP A 62 10.32 1.19 -14.49
CA ASP A 62 11.75 1.53 -14.58
C ASP A 62 12.50 1.31 -13.25
N ILE A 63 13.82 1.38 -13.27
CA ILE A 63 14.66 1.02 -12.12
C ILE A 63 14.46 1.97 -10.93
N GLU A 64 14.24 3.26 -11.20
CA GLU A 64 13.96 4.27 -10.19
C GLU A 64 12.62 3.99 -9.49
N GLN A 65 11.58 3.74 -10.28
CA GLN A 65 10.25 3.39 -9.80
C GLN A 65 10.22 2.06 -9.04
N ILE A 66 10.97 1.05 -9.49
CA ILE A 66 11.16 -0.21 -8.77
C ILE A 66 11.77 0.06 -7.40
N ALA A 67 12.82 0.88 -7.32
CA ALA A 67 13.47 1.22 -6.06
C ALA A 67 12.49 1.90 -5.09
N GLU A 68 11.65 2.81 -5.56
CA GLU A 68 10.58 3.42 -4.75
C GLU A 68 9.62 2.37 -4.17
N LEU A 69 9.13 1.44 -5.01
CA LEU A 69 8.22 0.40 -4.55
C LEU A 69 8.87 -0.57 -3.56
N VAL A 70 10.15 -0.90 -3.72
CA VAL A 70 10.90 -1.73 -2.76
C VAL A 70 11.02 -1.03 -1.40
N ARG A 71 11.23 0.30 -1.38
CA ARG A 71 11.23 1.07 -0.12
C ARG A 71 9.85 1.05 0.54
N LEU A 72 8.79 1.20 -0.24
CA LEU A 72 7.42 1.07 0.27
C LEU A 72 7.17 -0.33 0.83
N GLN A 73 7.51 -1.39 0.11
CA GLN A 73 7.32 -2.78 0.55
C GLN A 73 8.04 -3.06 1.88
N SER A 74 9.27 -2.55 2.02
CA SER A 74 10.04 -2.66 3.26
C SER A 74 9.35 -1.93 4.43
N GLN A 75 8.79 -0.74 4.17
CA GLN A 75 8.05 0.03 5.16
C GLN A 75 6.73 -0.65 5.55
N LEU A 76 6.01 -1.24 4.60
CA LEU A 76 4.80 -2.03 4.82
C LEU A 76 5.06 -3.24 5.70
N ALA A 77 6.12 -4.00 5.42
CA ALA A 77 6.50 -5.15 6.24
C ALA A 77 6.82 -4.75 7.69
N ARG A 78 7.50 -3.61 7.88
CA ARG A 78 7.76 -3.06 9.22
C ARG A 78 6.48 -2.67 9.95
N TRP A 79 5.54 -2.00 9.28
CA TRP A 79 4.26 -1.62 9.88
C TRP A 79 3.43 -2.84 10.27
N GLU A 80 3.38 -3.86 9.42
CA GLU A 80 2.68 -5.11 9.74
C GLU A 80 3.24 -5.77 11.01
N LEU A 81 4.57 -5.85 11.13
CA LEU A 81 5.22 -6.39 12.33
C LEU A 81 4.93 -5.54 13.57
N GLN A 82 5.13 -4.22 13.49
CA GLN A 82 4.93 -3.30 14.61
C GLN A 82 3.47 -3.25 15.07
N SER A 83 2.53 -3.35 14.14
CA SER A 83 1.09 -3.32 14.46
C SER A 83 0.70 -4.39 15.47
N ARG A 84 1.39 -5.53 15.53
CA ARG A 84 1.07 -6.61 16.48
C ARG A 84 1.21 -6.19 17.93
N ASN A 85 2.14 -5.27 18.21
CA ASN A 85 2.48 -4.85 19.57
C ASN A 85 2.08 -3.40 19.86
N SER A 86 2.06 -2.55 18.84
CA SER A 86 1.86 -1.10 18.98
C SER A 86 0.48 -0.63 18.58
N TRP A 87 -0.43 -1.52 18.14
CA TRP A 87 -1.73 -1.10 17.62
C TRP A 87 -2.54 -0.28 18.62
N ASN A 88 -2.53 -0.62 19.92
CA ASN A 88 -3.27 0.11 20.94
C ASN A 88 -2.64 1.48 21.29
N ASP A 89 -1.41 1.76 20.86
CA ASP A 89 -0.78 3.07 20.99
C ASP A 89 -1.33 4.05 19.94
N ALA A 90 -2.09 5.04 20.40
CA ALA A 90 -2.67 6.06 19.55
C ALA A 90 -1.62 6.91 18.82
N LYS A 91 -0.43 7.15 19.42
CA LYS A 91 0.65 7.92 18.79
C LYS A 91 1.24 7.12 17.62
N TRP A 92 1.45 5.83 17.81
CA TRP A 92 1.91 4.95 16.74
C TRP A 92 0.90 4.90 15.58
N ARG A 93 -0.41 4.78 15.88
CA ARG A 93 -1.46 4.83 14.85
C ARG A 93 -1.51 6.16 14.10
N GLN A 94 -1.31 7.28 14.79
CA GLN A 94 -1.25 8.61 14.18
C GLN A 94 -0.05 8.73 13.21
N GLU A 95 1.10 8.18 13.57
CA GLU A 95 2.27 8.18 12.69
C GLU A 95 2.08 7.25 11.48
N LEU A 96 1.48 6.06 11.68
CA LEU A 96 1.10 5.17 10.59
C LEU A 96 0.18 5.88 9.60
N LEU A 97 -0.85 6.58 10.10
CA LEU A 97 -1.77 7.36 9.29
C LEU A 97 -1.03 8.39 8.43
N ARG A 98 -0.20 9.21 9.07
CA ARG A 98 0.54 10.29 8.40
C ARG A 98 1.45 9.74 7.31
N ARG A 99 2.22 8.69 7.61
CA ARG A 99 3.14 8.09 6.63
C ARG A 99 2.40 7.38 5.49
N ALA A 100 1.28 6.73 5.78
CA ALA A 100 0.47 6.08 4.76
C ALA A 100 -0.14 7.11 3.80
N GLN A 101 -0.56 8.28 4.30
CA GLN A 101 -0.99 9.41 3.44
C GLN A 101 0.13 9.91 2.53
N GLN A 102 1.33 10.12 3.09
CA GLN A 102 2.48 10.56 2.29
C GLN A 102 2.82 9.59 1.16
N TRP A 103 2.79 8.28 1.43
CA TRP A 103 2.99 7.26 0.41
C TRP A 103 1.87 7.23 -0.62
N SER A 104 0.61 7.41 -0.20
CA SER A 104 -0.52 7.52 -1.12
C SER A 104 -0.31 8.69 -2.10
N GLU A 105 0.04 9.87 -1.59
CA GLU A 105 0.30 11.05 -2.42
C GLU A 105 1.49 10.83 -3.37
N GLN A 106 2.55 10.20 -2.89
CA GLN A 106 3.71 9.87 -3.72
C GLN A 106 3.35 8.91 -4.85
N LEU A 107 2.55 7.88 -4.58
CA LEU A 107 2.11 6.93 -5.59
C LEU A 107 1.17 7.56 -6.62
N ILE A 108 0.32 8.52 -6.24
CA ILE A 108 -0.50 9.30 -7.18
C ILE A 108 0.36 10.17 -8.11
N LYS A 109 1.43 10.77 -7.58
CA LYS A 109 2.40 11.51 -8.40
C LYS A 109 3.12 10.57 -9.36
N MET A 110 3.60 9.44 -8.86
CA MET A 110 4.29 8.41 -9.64
C MET A 110 3.39 7.80 -10.72
N SER A 111 2.07 7.70 -10.47
CA SER A 111 1.12 7.19 -11.46
C SER A 111 0.81 8.19 -12.58
N GLY A 112 1.21 9.45 -12.45
CA GLY A 112 0.80 10.52 -13.36
C GLY A 112 -0.69 10.86 -13.30
N LEU A 113 -1.40 10.43 -12.24
CA LEU A 113 -2.83 10.72 -12.04
C LEU A 113 -3.08 11.96 -11.17
N ALA A 114 -2.02 12.62 -10.70
CA ALA A 114 -2.12 13.90 -10.04
C ALA A 114 -2.70 14.93 -11.04
N THR A 115 -3.97 15.29 -10.89
CA THR A 115 -4.54 16.46 -11.55
C THR A 115 -3.86 17.72 -11.01
N SER A 116 -3.23 18.47 -11.91
CA SER A 116 -2.78 19.85 -11.69
C SER A 116 -3.92 20.78 -11.32
#